data_AF-A0A955KYH7-F1
#
_entry.id   AF-A0A955KYH7-F1
#
_cell.length_a   1.000
_cell.length_b   1.000
_cell.length_c   1.000
_cell.angle_alpha   90.00
_cell.angle_beta   90.00
_cell.angle_gamma   90.00
#
_symmetry.space_group_name_H-M   'P 1'
#
loop_
_entity.id
_entity.type
_entity.pdbx_description
1 polymer ?
#
loop_
_entity_poly.entity_id
_entity_poly.type
_entity_poly.pdbx_seq_one_letter_code
_entity_poly.pdbx_strand_id
1 'polypeptide(L)'
;MSGDNANASYNEPKYMEEALMKEGIPSERIYLDYAGFRTLDSIKRANEIFQLDSFYIVTQPFHAIRAQMLAQTLDLKTKMVMAP
;
A
#
# COMPACT_ATOMS: atom_id res chain seq x y z
N MET A 1 -0.36 -4.58 -1.94
CA MET A 1 -0.97 -3.38 -2.55
C MET A 1 -2.19 -3.02 -1.73
N SER A 2 -2.28 -1.77 -1.27
CA SER A 2 -3.38 -1.27 -0.45
C SER A 2 -4.08 -0.13 -1.18
N GLY A 3 -5.40 -0.11 -1.17
CA GLY A 3 -6.17 0.89 -1.90
C GLY A 3 -7.67 0.78 -1.61
N ASP A 4 -8.42 1.73 -2.16
CA ASP A 4 -9.86 1.78 -1.99
C ASP A 4 -10.56 0.74 -2.89
N ASN A 5 -11.61 0.13 -2.35
CA ASN A 5 -12.53 -0.76 -3.04
C ASN A 5 -13.99 -0.50 -2.61
N ALA A 6 -14.29 0.70 -2.11
CA ALA A 6 -15.62 1.11 -1.66
C ALA A 6 -16.61 1.29 -2.81
N ASN A 7 -16.14 1.40 -4.06
CA ASN A 7 -16.98 1.54 -5.24
C ASN A 7 -16.85 0.31 -6.16
N ALA A 8 -17.97 -0.31 -6.51
CA ALA A 8 -17.99 -1.49 -7.38
C ALA A 8 -17.42 -1.24 -8.79
N SER A 9 -17.38 0.03 -9.23
CA SER A 9 -16.79 0.41 -10.51
C SER A 9 -15.29 0.74 -10.47
N TYR A 10 -14.66 0.72 -9.28
CA TYR A 10 -13.26 1.13 -9.13
C TYR A 10 -12.56 0.32 -8.03
N ASN A 11 -11.76 -0.65 -8.45
CA ASN A 11 -11.00 -1.54 -7.58
C ASN A 11 -9.49 -1.30 -7.79
N GLU A 12 -8.94 -0.32 -7.08
CA GLU A 12 -7.53 0.06 -7.23
C GLU A 12 -6.57 -1.11 -6.96
N PRO A 13 -6.75 -1.93 -5.90
CA PRO A 13 -5.85 -3.06 -5.66
C PRO A 13 -5.84 -4.06 -6.82
N LYS A 14 -6.99 -4.31 -7.46
CA LYS A 14 -7.07 -5.23 -8.60
C LYS A 14 -6.37 -4.70 -9.85
N TYR A 15 -6.54 -3.42 -10.17
CA TYR A 15 -5.81 -2.79 -11.28
C TYR A 15 -4.30 -2.85 -11.06
N MET A 16 -3.85 -2.63 -9.83
CA MET A 16 -2.43 -2.75 -9.45
C MET A 16 -1.90 -4.18 -9.59
N GLU A 17 -2.69 -5.20 -9.19
CA GLU A 17 -2.34 -6.61 -9.38
C GLU A 17 -2.15 -6.94 -10.86
N GLU A 18 -3.12 -6.57 -11.70
CA GLU A 18 -3.09 -6.86 -13.14
C GLU A 18 -1.88 -6.20 -13.82
N ALA A 19 -1.56 -4.96 -13.44
CA ALA A 19 -0.37 -4.27 -13.93
C ALA A 19 0.92 -4.99 -13.54
N LEU A 20 1.06 -5.44 -12.29
CA LEU A 20 2.24 -6.18 -11.83
C LEU A 20 2.36 -7.56 -12.49
N MET A 21 1.25 -8.27 -12.66
CA MET A 21 1.24 -9.56 -13.35
C MET A 21 1.66 -9.42 -14.81
N LYS A 22 1.24 -8.34 -15.48
CA LYS A 22 1.66 -8.03 -16.86
C LYS A 22 3.17 -7.80 -16.98
N GLU A 23 3.80 -7.25 -15.94
CA GLU A 23 5.25 -7.10 -15.83
C GLU A 23 5.96 -8.38 -15.36
N GLY A 24 5.25 -9.50 -15.24
CA GLY A 24 5.82 -10.82 -14.92
C GLY A 24 5.97 -11.10 -13.43
N ILE A 25 5.38 -10.29 -12.54
CA ILE A 25 5.35 -10.61 -11.12
C ILE A 25 4.32 -11.72 -10.87
N PRO A 26 4.72 -12.86 -10.30
CA PRO A 26 3.80 -13.94 -9.97
C PRO A 26 2.75 -13.51 -8.96
N SER A 27 1.49 -13.91 -9.15
CA SER A 27 0.37 -13.48 -8.30
C SER A 27 0.51 -13.94 -6.86
N GLU A 28 1.18 -15.07 -6.60
CA GLU A 28 1.47 -15.55 -5.24
C GLU A 28 2.40 -14.61 -4.44
N ARG A 29 3.07 -13.67 -5.10
CA ARG A 29 3.86 -12.61 -4.46
C ARG A 29 3.08 -11.30 -4.27
N ILE A 30 1.81 -11.25 -4.71
CA ILE A 30 0.96 -10.06 -4.65
C ILE A 30 -0.13 -10.30 -3.60
N TYR A 31 -0.16 -9.42 -2.59
CA TYR A 31 -1.19 -9.41 -1.57
C TYR A 31 -2.02 -8.14 -1.70
N LEU A 32 -3.35 -8.27 -1.68
CA LEU A 32 -4.29 -7.16 -1.85
C LEU A 32 -4.94 -6.80 -0.53
N ASP A 33 -4.85 -5.53 -0.16
CA ASP A 33 -5.58 -4.94 0.96
C ASP A 33 -6.67 -4.00 0.44
N TYR A 34 -7.91 -4.46 0.51
CA TYR A 34 -9.09 -3.73 0.04
C TYR A 34 -9.68 -2.77 1.10
N ALA A 35 -9.09 -2.71 2.30
CA ALA A 35 -9.56 -1.87 3.39
C ALA A 35 -8.62 -0.67 3.65
N GLY A 36 -7.84 -0.28 2.64
CA GLY A 36 -6.86 0.79 2.67
C GLY A 36 -7.41 2.20 2.40
N PHE A 37 -8.66 2.49 2.79
CA PHE A 37 -9.42 3.68 2.40
C PHE A 37 -8.69 5.01 2.62
N ARG A 38 -7.87 5.10 3.67
CA ARG A 38 -7.00 6.24 3.94
C ARG A 38 -5.56 5.79 4.08
N THR A 39 -4.65 6.72 3.90
CA THR A 39 -3.22 6.49 4.15
C THR A 39 -2.95 5.92 5.54
N LEU A 40 -3.65 6.41 6.57
CA LEU A 40 -3.56 5.89 7.93
C LEU A 40 -3.97 4.42 8.01
N ASP A 41 -5.08 4.05 7.36
CA ASP A 41 -5.58 2.68 7.37
C ASP A 41 -4.56 1.74 6.73
N SER A 42 -4.00 2.13 5.58
CA SER A 42 -2.96 1.36 4.89
C SER A 42 -1.70 1.13 5.76
N ILE A 43 -1.23 2.18 6.46
CA ILE A 43 -0.04 2.09 7.31
C ILE A 43 -0.28 1.24 8.55
N LYS A 44 -1.42 1.44 9.23
CA LYS A 44 -1.76 0.68 10.43
C LYS A 44 -1.94 -0.81 10.11
N ARG A 45 -2.62 -1.11 9.01
CA ARG A 45 -2.89 -2.49 8.57
C ARG A 45 -1.64 -3.22 8.09
N ALA A 46 -0.66 -2.51 7.53
CA ALA A 46 0.64 -3.09 7.19
C ALA A 46 1.28 -3.80 8.39
N ASN A 47 1.16 -3.24 9.58
CA ASN A 47 1.61 -3.87 10.81
C ASN A 47 0.58 -4.88 11.37
N GLU A 48 -0.67 -4.47 11.59
CA GLU A 48 -1.64 -5.29 12.33
C GLU A 48 -2.11 -6.54 11.55
N ILE A 49 -2.25 -6.45 10.23
CA ILE A 49 -2.79 -7.52 9.39
C ILE A 49 -1.67 -8.27 8.67
N PHE A 50 -0.74 -7.53 8.08
CA PHE A 50 0.35 -8.12 7.29
C PHE A 50 1.62 -8.38 8.10
N GLN A 51 1.64 -8.01 9.39
CA GLN A 51 2.74 -8.29 10.32
C GLN A 51 4.09 -7.79 9.77
N LEU A 52 4.07 -6.63 9.11
CA LEU A 52 5.26 -5.99 8.55
C LEU A 52 5.88 -5.04 9.58
N ASP A 53 7.06 -5.40 10.08
CA ASP A 53 7.85 -4.54 10.96
C ASP A 53 8.68 -3.49 10.20
N SER A 54 8.98 -3.79 8.93
CA SER A 54 9.67 -2.87 8.03
C SER A 54 9.22 -3.05 6.59
N PHE A 55 8.96 -1.95 5.87
CA PHE A 55 8.45 -2.01 4.51
C PHE A 55 8.76 -0.76 3.69
N TYR A 56 8.61 -0.88 2.37
CA TYR A 56 8.69 0.23 1.45
C TYR A 56 7.30 0.80 1.17
N ILE A 57 7.20 2.13 1.14
CA ILE A 57 6.00 2.86 0.73
C ILE A 57 6.24 3.40 -0.67
N VAL A 58 5.54 2.86 -1.66
CA VAL A 58 5.62 3.29 -3.06
C VAL A 58 4.35 4.04 -3.42
N THR A 59 4.44 5.36 -3.62
CA THR A 59 3.29 6.21 -3.95
C THR A 59 3.75 7.57 -4.46
N GLN A 60 2.82 8.42 -4.88
CA GLN A 60 3.09 9.78 -5.34
C GLN A 60 3.72 10.64 -4.21
N PRO A 61 4.58 11.63 -4.53
CA PRO A 61 5.33 12.40 -3.53
C PRO A 61 4.48 12.96 -2.39
N PHE A 62 3.28 13.48 -2.71
CA PHE A 62 2.37 14.03 -1.72
C PHE A 62 1.85 12.99 -0.70
N HIS A 63 1.57 11.76 -1.15
CA HIS A 63 1.10 10.69 -0.28
C HIS A 63 2.26 10.04 0.49
N ALA A 64 3.46 10.00 -0.11
CA ALA A 64 4.64 9.38 0.49
C ALA A 64 5.03 10.08 1.79
N ILE A 65 5.11 11.42 1.77
CA ILE A 65 5.46 12.22 2.95
C ILE A 65 4.46 11.98 4.09
N ARG A 66 3.15 12.03 3.77
CA ARG A 66 2.08 11.78 4.73
C ARG A 66 2.18 10.38 5.34
N ALA A 67 2.39 9.37 4.51
CA ALA A 67 2.51 7.98 4.94
C ALA A 67 3.73 7.76 5.86
N GLN A 68 4.86 8.39 5.54
CA GLN A 68 6.07 8.34 6.35
C GLN A 68 5.88 8.99 7.72
N MET A 69 5.19 10.13 7.80
CA MET A 69 4.87 10.77 9.08
C MET A 69 3.99 9.85 9.95
N LEU A 70 2.96 9.24 9.36
CA LEU A 70 2.09 8.31 10.08
C LEU A 70 2.83 7.06 10.54
N ALA A 71 3.71 6.51 9.71
CA ALA A 71 4.53 5.36 10.08
C ALA A 71 5.44 5.68 11.28
N GLN A 72 6.05 6.88 11.31
CA GLN A 72 6.87 7.33 12.44
C GLN A 72 6.06 7.46 13.73
N THR A 73 4.82 7.97 13.67
CA THR A 73 3.95 8.05 14.86
C THR A 73 3.52 6.69 15.41
N LEU A 74 3.67 5.63 14.61
CA LEU A 74 3.35 4.25 14.99
C LEU A 74 4.62 3.41 15.21
N ASP A 75 5.80 4.04 15.29
CA ASP A 75 7.11 3.40 15.46
C ASP A 75 7.45 2.34 14.39
N LEU A 76 6.91 2.49 13.17
CA LEU A 76 7.14 1.60 12.05
C LEU A 76 8.36 2.01 11.22
N LYS A 77 9.16 1.02 10.80
CA LYS A 77 10.37 1.26 9.99
C LYS A 77 10.03 1.29 8.51
N THR A 78 9.96 2.48 7.92
CA THR A 78 9.58 2.62 6.50
C THR A 78 10.64 3.32 5.67
N LYS A 79 10.67 2.98 4.37
CA LYS A 79 11.40 3.73 3.34
C LYS A 79 10.45 4.15 2.24
N MET A 80 10.54 5.41 1.80
CA MET A 80 9.72 5.91 0.70
C MET A 80 10.40 5.67 -0.64
N VAL A 81 9.61 5.27 -1.64
CA VAL A 81 9.96 5.33 -3.05
C VAL A 81 8.90 6.18 -3.72
N MET A 82 9.31 7.33 -4.24
CA MET A 82 8.39 8.25 -4.91
C MET A 82 8.16 7.75 -6.34
N ALA A 83 6.91 7.42 -6.66
CA ALA A 83 6.50 7.13 -8.02
C ALA A 83 5.97 8.42 -8.69
N PRO A 84 6.28 8.67 -9.97
CA PRO A 84 5.81 9.84 -10.71
C PRO A 84 4.29 9.85 -10.91
#